data_AF-F4RG32-F1
#
_entry.id   AF-F4RG32-F1
#
_cell.length_a   1.000
_cell.length_b   1.000
_cell.length_c   1.000
_cell.angle_alpha   90.00
_cell.angle_beta   90.00
_cell.angle_gamma   90.00
#
_symmetry.space_group_name_H-M   'P 1'
#
loop_
_entity.id
_entity.type
_entity.pdbx_description
1 polymer ?
#
loop_
_entity_poly.entity_id
_entity_poly.type
_entity_poly.pdbx_seq_one_letter_code
_entity_poly.pdbx_strand_id
1 'polypeptide(L)'
;MLLTEFVAHLTRTTPQLSTTLTVGDFVRFMSLASEVQQRAGQGLRLRSYRLPVAKFFLAALKPAFLHPLIRSLWSLAWDILPSARIDSTTSIRELGVETDNTSKVAEQYLRAPVSRCLVCPNTPKLHVHSRLNAYVFDSDGVHTAETTILRCPDTKCATSYRPSYYTREGLRCYYNISLGRDPDILQVHCHYYMTRRLHHMLRGIQLLAHVSHFNLVNWYNRTFFNECNIPQFASDQAFSPAMSEAVCSDGLDLLSLLDHADRRGTQLTVSASGTNHLRFEDAMGLHLDLLAVEGTRDRDHYCSRCVRIQSGGIDSETGEEILLGIRAVVTDGLTIGHWRCSATTNQLAEMTNTAGLRQPEGPCTNRLENINHRFCKEHFHLLGNRCQAQPCTSLCEPGSRTCKNEAHISAMQAFEKRVEGSFSLTAILNRPGSNLPSDATVHLNTETGEFEDLESLQQADESNRAHERARDGGESQQKDKVCLSRMRTHNDQLIVGRWHHIGTQNVLSLRIRQCR
;
A
#
# COMPACT_ATOMS: atom_id res chain seq x y z
N MET A 1 -19.77 26.42 -39.16
CA MET A 1 -20.66 25.87 -40.21
C MET A 1 -21.89 25.31 -39.54
N LEU A 2 -23.08 25.74 -39.96
CA LEU A 2 -24.33 25.18 -39.47
C LEU A 2 -24.51 23.75 -39.99
N LEU A 3 -25.22 22.89 -39.26
CA LEU A 3 -25.47 21.50 -39.69
C LEU A 3 -26.15 21.44 -41.06
N THR A 4 -27.04 22.39 -41.34
CA THR A 4 -27.73 22.55 -42.63
C THR A 4 -26.76 22.85 -43.78
N GLU A 5 -25.74 23.67 -43.54
CA GLU A 5 -24.69 23.98 -44.52
C GLU A 5 -23.79 22.77 -44.77
N PHE A 6 -23.45 22.02 -43.72
CA PHE A 6 -22.69 20.76 -43.84
C PHE A 6 -23.44 19.73 -44.69
N VAL A 7 -24.73 19.53 -44.42
CA VAL A 7 -25.58 18.57 -45.17
C VAL A 7 -25.75 19.00 -46.63
N ALA A 8 -25.93 20.31 -46.89
CA ALA A 8 -25.98 20.84 -48.24
C ALA A 8 -24.64 20.64 -48.97
N HIS A 9 -23.51 20.87 -48.29
CA HIS A 9 -22.18 20.67 -48.85
C HIS A 9 -21.89 19.19 -49.14
N LEU A 10 -22.25 18.31 -48.21
CA LEU A 10 -22.14 16.85 -48.32
C LEU A 10 -22.94 16.33 -49.53
N THR A 11 -24.20 16.75 -49.67
CA THR A 11 -25.07 16.36 -50.78
C THR A 11 -24.50 16.82 -52.12
N ARG A 12 -23.90 18.01 -52.18
CA ARG A 12 -23.30 18.57 -53.41
C ARG A 12 -21.99 17.89 -53.81
N THR A 13 -21.13 17.55 -52.85
CA THR A 13 -19.76 17.09 -53.12
C THR A 13 -19.61 15.58 -53.10
N THR A 14 -20.40 14.86 -52.30
CA THR A 14 -20.32 13.39 -52.22
C THR A 14 -21.73 12.81 -52.01
N PRO A 15 -22.57 12.74 -53.06
CA PRO A 15 -23.95 12.25 -52.97
C PRO A 15 -24.06 10.84 -52.37
N GLN A 16 -23.11 9.96 -52.69
CA GLN A 16 -23.06 8.59 -52.14
C GLN A 16 -22.86 8.57 -50.63
N LEU A 17 -22.09 9.51 -50.08
CA LEU A 17 -21.90 9.63 -48.64
C LEU A 17 -23.17 10.24 -48.01
N SER A 18 -23.82 11.20 -48.67
CA SER A 18 -25.12 11.76 -48.21
C SER A 18 -26.21 10.70 -48.06
N THR A 19 -26.25 9.69 -48.94
CA THR A 19 -27.26 8.61 -48.89
C THR A 19 -26.90 7.44 -47.96
N THR A 20 -25.63 7.30 -47.55
CA THR A 20 -25.15 6.14 -46.77
C THR A 20 -24.62 6.49 -45.37
N LEU A 21 -24.25 7.74 -45.13
CA LEU A 21 -23.76 8.21 -43.83
C LEU A 21 -24.92 8.34 -42.84
N THR A 22 -24.93 7.50 -41.82
CA THR A 22 -25.87 7.62 -40.72
C THR A 22 -25.41 8.70 -39.73
N VAL A 23 -26.34 9.27 -38.96
CA VAL A 23 -26.01 10.21 -37.87
C VAL A 23 -25.08 9.55 -36.85
N GLY A 24 -25.31 8.27 -36.54
CA GLY A 24 -24.46 7.50 -35.62
C GLY A 24 -23.02 7.37 -36.13
N ASP A 25 -22.82 7.02 -37.40
CA ASP A 25 -21.49 6.94 -38.00
C ASP A 25 -20.80 8.30 -38.06
N PHE A 26 -21.57 9.37 -38.37
CA PHE A 26 -21.04 10.73 -38.38
C PHE A 26 -20.57 11.17 -36.99
N VAL A 27 -21.38 11.00 -35.95
CA VAL A 27 -21.00 11.36 -34.58
C VAL A 27 -19.77 10.58 -34.12
N ARG A 28 -19.75 9.25 -34.33
CA ARG A 28 -18.60 8.41 -33.96
C ARG A 28 -17.34 8.83 -34.73
N PHE A 29 -17.48 9.15 -36.01
CA PHE A 29 -16.37 9.67 -36.82
C PHE A 29 -15.86 10.99 -36.26
N MET A 30 -16.75 11.97 -36.02
CA MET A 30 -16.38 13.28 -35.52
C MET A 30 -15.65 13.19 -34.17
N SER A 31 -16.17 12.41 -33.22
CA SER A 31 -15.54 12.24 -31.90
C SER A 31 -14.14 11.63 -31.99
N LEU A 32 -13.95 10.59 -32.82
CA LEU A 32 -12.63 9.98 -33.00
C LEU A 32 -11.68 10.89 -33.79
N ALA A 33 -12.19 11.55 -34.83
CA ALA A 33 -11.41 12.38 -35.73
C ALA A 33 -10.89 13.65 -35.05
N SER A 34 -11.72 14.29 -34.23
CA SER A 34 -11.30 15.44 -33.43
C SER A 34 -10.21 15.07 -32.43
N GLU A 35 -10.32 13.91 -31.78
CA GLU A 35 -9.32 13.45 -30.80
C GLU A 35 -7.99 13.06 -31.48
N VAL A 36 -8.04 12.37 -32.62
CA VAL A 36 -6.83 12.04 -33.41
C VAL A 36 -6.16 13.30 -33.94
N GLN A 37 -6.94 14.28 -34.41
CA GLN A 37 -6.41 15.56 -34.85
C GLN A 37 -5.70 16.30 -33.72
N GLN A 38 -6.26 16.28 -32.51
CA GLN A 38 -5.65 16.93 -31.35
C GLN A 38 -4.36 16.23 -30.91
N ARG A 39 -4.38 14.89 -30.75
CA ARG A 39 -3.22 14.15 -30.21
C ARG A 39 -2.10 13.96 -31.22
N ALA A 40 -2.44 13.77 -32.48
CA ALA A 40 -1.51 13.31 -33.51
C ALA A 40 -1.51 14.17 -34.78
N GLY A 41 -2.30 15.25 -34.84
CA GLY A 41 -2.43 16.09 -36.03
C GLY A 41 -1.10 16.63 -36.52
N GLN A 42 -0.29 17.19 -35.62
CA GLN A 42 1.04 17.70 -35.95
C GLN A 42 2.01 16.56 -36.30
N GLY A 43 2.09 15.52 -35.47
CA GLY A 43 3.02 14.40 -35.66
C GLY A 43 2.78 13.62 -36.97
N LEU A 44 1.52 13.40 -37.32
CA LEU A 44 1.11 12.71 -38.55
C LEU A 44 0.94 13.66 -39.74
N ARG A 45 1.14 14.97 -39.54
CA ARG A 45 0.96 16.03 -40.55
C ARG A 45 -0.41 15.94 -41.24
N LEU A 46 -1.45 15.78 -40.44
CA LEU A 46 -2.84 15.70 -40.89
C LEU A 46 -3.27 17.02 -41.56
N ARG A 47 -3.99 16.91 -42.69
CA ARG A 47 -4.53 18.03 -43.47
C ARG A 47 -5.90 17.63 -44.04
N SER A 48 -6.71 18.59 -44.49
CA SER A 48 -8.00 18.32 -45.14
C SER A 48 -7.91 17.27 -46.27
N TYR A 49 -6.84 17.31 -47.07
CA TYR A 49 -6.59 16.37 -48.16
C TYR A 49 -5.72 15.16 -47.78
N ARG A 50 -5.24 15.07 -46.54
CA ARG A 50 -4.24 14.07 -46.13
C ARG A 50 -4.65 13.35 -44.84
N LEU A 51 -5.07 12.10 -45.00
CA LEU A 51 -5.44 11.18 -43.91
C LEU A 51 -4.61 9.88 -43.97
N PRO A 52 -3.37 9.86 -43.44
CA PRO A 52 -2.50 8.68 -43.43
C PRO A 52 -3.06 7.54 -42.55
N VAL A 53 -3.90 7.87 -41.57
CA VAL A 53 -4.53 6.93 -40.63
C VAL A 53 -5.92 6.45 -41.08
N ALA A 54 -6.26 6.56 -42.36
CA ALA A 54 -7.57 6.13 -42.87
C ALA A 54 -7.90 4.67 -42.55
N LYS A 55 -6.89 3.77 -42.62
CA LYS A 55 -7.06 2.35 -42.25
C LYS A 55 -7.42 2.17 -40.77
N PHE A 56 -6.84 2.98 -39.89
CA PHE A 56 -7.18 2.97 -38.46
C PHE A 56 -8.63 3.39 -38.24
N PHE A 57 -9.08 4.48 -38.89
CA PHE A 57 -10.48 4.92 -38.79
C PHE A 57 -11.47 3.86 -39.28
N LEU A 58 -11.20 3.20 -40.41
CA LEU A 58 -12.06 2.13 -40.92
C LEU A 58 -12.13 0.95 -39.94
N ALA A 59 -10.99 0.55 -39.36
CA ALA A 59 -10.94 -0.52 -38.38
C ALA A 59 -11.67 -0.18 -37.07
N ALA A 60 -11.51 1.05 -36.58
CA ALA A 60 -12.09 1.51 -35.32
C ALA A 60 -13.60 1.78 -35.42
N LEU A 61 -14.05 2.39 -36.52
CA LEU A 61 -15.45 2.82 -36.67
C LEU A 61 -16.33 1.71 -37.26
N LYS A 62 -15.78 0.85 -38.13
CA LYS A 62 -16.53 -0.13 -38.93
C LYS A 62 -17.77 0.50 -39.57
N PRO A 63 -17.60 1.59 -40.37
CA PRO A 63 -18.72 2.37 -40.88
C PRO A 63 -19.56 1.57 -41.88
N ALA A 64 -20.85 1.88 -41.98
CA ALA A 64 -21.76 1.22 -42.93
C ALA A 64 -21.55 1.68 -44.39
N PHE A 65 -20.89 2.83 -44.59
CA PHE A 65 -20.61 3.38 -45.92
C PHE A 65 -19.32 2.82 -46.55
N LEU A 66 -19.18 2.97 -47.86
CA LEU A 66 -18.05 2.45 -48.63
C LEU A 66 -16.70 3.03 -48.13
N HIS A 67 -15.73 2.15 -47.87
CA HIS A 67 -14.41 2.50 -47.32
C HIS A 67 -13.69 3.68 -48.00
N PRO A 68 -13.73 3.86 -49.34
CA PRO A 68 -13.08 4.99 -49.99
C PRO A 68 -13.62 6.36 -49.56
N LEU A 69 -14.89 6.42 -49.11
CA LEU A 69 -15.57 7.67 -48.76
C LEU A 69 -15.08 8.27 -47.44
N ILE A 70 -14.29 7.55 -46.65
CA ILE A 70 -13.78 8.07 -45.37
C ILE A 70 -12.85 9.28 -45.54
N ARG A 71 -12.14 9.35 -46.67
CA ARG A 71 -11.30 10.51 -47.02
C ARG A 71 -12.14 11.72 -47.39
N SER A 72 -13.26 11.49 -48.08
CA SER A 72 -14.22 12.55 -48.41
C SER A 72 -14.87 13.09 -47.14
N LEU A 73 -15.32 12.20 -46.24
CA LEU A 73 -15.88 12.59 -44.95
C LEU A 73 -14.87 13.41 -44.12
N TRP A 74 -13.62 12.98 -44.07
CA TRP A 74 -12.54 13.71 -43.42
C TRP A 74 -12.32 15.12 -43.99
N SER A 75 -12.23 15.24 -45.32
CA SER A 75 -12.04 16.54 -45.96
C SER A 75 -13.21 17.48 -45.69
N LEU A 76 -14.44 16.98 -45.66
CA LEU A 76 -15.64 17.77 -45.41
C LEU A 76 -15.77 18.17 -43.94
N ALA A 77 -15.32 17.31 -43.02
CA ALA A 77 -15.37 17.56 -41.58
C ALA A 77 -14.23 18.44 -41.08
N TRP A 78 -13.16 18.62 -41.86
CA TRP A 78 -11.88 19.19 -41.44
C TRP A 78 -12.01 20.49 -40.65
N ASP A 79 -12.79 21.45 -41.15
CA ASP A 79 -12.95 22.77 -40.52
C ASP A 79 -13.80 22.72 -39.24
N ILE A 80 -14.53 21.63 -39.01
CA ILE A 80 -15.38 21.42 -37.83
C ILE A 80 -14.61 20.65 -36.74
N LEU A 81 -13.60 19.85 -37.10
CA LEU A 81 -12.87 18.98 -36.17
C LEU A 81 -12.36 19.71 -34.92
N PRO A 82 -11.78 20.93 -34.99
CA PRO A 82 -11.31 21.64 -33.80
C PRO A 82 -12.43 21.97 -32.80
N SER A 83 -13.62 22.32 -33.31
CA SER A 83 -14.78 22.69 -32.49
C SER A 83 -15.64 21.51 -32.05
N ALA A 84 -15.45 20.34 -32.67
CA ALA A 84 -16.18 19.12 -32.34
C ALA A 84 -15.59 18.37 -31.14
N ARG A 85 -14.36 18.72 -30.70
CA ARG A 85 -13.74 18.10 -29.54
C ARG A 85 -14.42 18.58 -28.27
N ILE A 86 -14.99 17.64 -27.52
CA ILE A 86 -15.45 17.87 -26.15
C ILE A 86 -14.56 17.02 -25.25
N ASP A 87 -13.82 17.67 -24.36
CA ASP A 87 -13.06 16.98 -23.32
C ASP A 87 -13.99 16.70 -22.14
N SER A 88 -14.80 15.65 -22.27
CA SER A 88 -15.87 15.36 -21.31
C SER A 88 -15.34 15.20 -19.88
N THR A 89 -14.16 14.60 -19.71
CA THR A 89 -13.53 14.42 -18.40
C THR A 89 -13.18 15.77 -17.80
N THR A 90 -12.54 16.65 -18.57
CA THR A 90 -12.20 18.00 -18.10
C THR A 90 -13.46 18.82 -17.82
N SER A 91 -14.48 18.75 -18.69
CA SER A 91 -15.75 19.46 -18.46
C SER A 91 -16.49 18.97 -17.21
N ILE A 92 -16.51 17.66 -16.93
CA ILE A 92 -17.12 17.13 -15.70
C ILE A 92 -16.32 17.59 -14.48
N ARG A 93 -14.98 17.59 -14.56
CA ARG A 93 -14.14 18.10 -13.48
C ARG A 93 -14.44 19.57 -13.22
N GLU A 94 -14.25 20.43 -14.20
CA GLU A 94 -14.35 21.88 -14.02
C GLU A 94 -15.76 22.33 -13.63
N LEU A 95 -16.80 21.77 -14.26
CA LEU A 95 -18.16 22.28 -14.14
C LEU A 95 -19.09 21.38 -13.30
N GLY A 96 -18.76 20.10 -13.15
CA GLY A 96 -19.69 19.11 -12.60
C GLY A 96 -20.00 19.30 -11.12
N VAL A 97 -19.06 19.83 -10.35
CA VAL A 97 -19.19 19.96 -8.88
C VAL A 97 -19.32 21.41 -8.42
N GLU A 98 -19.37 22.38 -9.34
CA GLU A 98 -19.54 23.80 -9.03
C GLU A 98 -20.76 24.07 -8.12
N THR A 99 -20.59 24.98 -7.16
CA THR A 99 -21.60 25.30 -6.14
C THR A 99 -22.89 25.88 -6.71
N ASP A 100 -22.83 26.50 -7.88
CA ASP A 100 -23.95 27.20 -8.51
C ASP A 100 -24.78 26.28 -9.43
N ASN A 101 -24.34 25.04 -9.64
CA ASN A 101 -25.05 24.10 -10.50
C ASN A 101 -26.19 23.38 -9.75
N THR A 102 -27.39 23.42 -10.34
CA THR A 102 -28.61 22.79 -9.81
C THR A 102 -28.57 21.26 -9.81
N SER A 103 -27.66 20.64 -10.58
CA SER A 103 -27.43 19.20 -10.62
C SER A 103 -25.93 18.93 -10.63
N LYS A 104 -25.43 18.36 -9.52
CA LYS A 104 -24.03 17.97 -9.39
C LYS A 104 -23.75 16.72 -10.22
N VAL A 105 -22.69 16.75 -11.01
CA VAL A 105 -22.20 15.62 -11.80
C VAL A 105 -20.78 15.28 -11.32
N ALA A 106 -20.64 14.17 -10.59
CA ALA A 106 -19.34 13.65 -10.22
C ALA A 106 -18.73 12.82 -11.36
N GLU A 107 -17.39 12.69 -11.37
CA GLU A 107 -16.70 11.82 -12.33
C GLU A 107 -17.04 10.34 -12.13
N GLN A 108 -17.31 9.93 -10.87
CA GLN A 108 -17.63 8.54 -10.54
C GLN A 108 -18.86 8.43 -9.62
N TYR A 109 -19.62 7.35 -9.79
CA TYR A 109 -20.78 7.02 -8.94
C TYR A 109 -20.60 5.62 -8.36
N LEU A 110 -20.43 5.56 -7.04
CA LEU A 110 -20.09 4.34 -6.33
C LEU A 110 -21.30 3.84 -5.55
N ARG A 111 -21.61 2.55 -5.67
CA ARG A 111 -22.75 1.92 -5.02
C ARG A 111 -22.41 0.51 -4.59
N ALA A 112 -23.08 0.02 -3.54
CA ALA A 112 -23.01 -1.39 -3.17
C ALA A 112 -23.37 -2.29 -4.37
N PRO A 113 -22.66 -3.43 -4.56
CA PRO A 113 -22.91 -4.34 -5.68
C PRO A 113 -24.21 -5.14 -5.54
N VAL A 114 -24.90 -4.99 -4.40
CA VAL A 114 -26.13 -5.70 -4.07
C VAL A 114 -27.31 -4.75 -4.01
N SER A 115 -28.46 -5.22 -4.50
CA SER A 115 -29.74 -4.48 -4.48
C SER A 115 -30.74 -5.03 -3.46
N ARG A 116 -30.43 -6.19 -2.85
CA ARG A 116 -31.25 -6.87 -1.85
C ARG A 116 -30.42 -7.14 -0.60
N CYS A 117 -31.09 -7.20 0.54
CA CYS A 117 -30.43 -7.50 1.81
C CYS A 117 -29.86 -8.94 1.82
N LEU A 118 -28.58 -9.05 2.15
CA LEU A 118 -27.84 -10.32 2.31
C LEU A 118 -28.11 -11.03 3.65
N VAL A 119 -28.71 -10.33 4.61
CA VAL A 119 -28.85 -10.80 6.00
C VAL A 119 -30.26 -11.31 6.30
N CYS A 120 -31.28 -10.58 5.84
CA CYS A 120 -32.66 -10.94 6.07
C CYS A 120 -33.08 -12.15 5.23
N PRO A 121 -33.80 -13.14 5.80
CA PRO A 121 -34.31 -14.30 5.06
C PRO A 121 -35.18 -13.92 3.85
N ASN A 122 -35.98 -12.86 3.99
CA ASN A 122 -36.89 -12.39 2.94
C ASN A 122 -36.19 -11.57 1.85
N THR A 123 -34.88 -11.31 1.95
CA THR A 123 -34.07 -10.55 0.98
C THR A 123 -34.73 -9.24 0.48
N PRO A 124 -35.25 -8.37 1.37
CA PRO A 124 -35.94 -7.16 0.97
C PRO A 124 -35.05 -6.26 0.10
N LYS A 125 -35.69 -5.52 -0.81
CA LYS A 125 -35.01 -4.52 -1.64
C LYS A 125 -34.43 -3.42 -0.75
N LEU A 126 -33.16 -3.09 -0.99
CA LEU A 126 -32.48 -2.04 -0.25
C LEU A 126 -32.97 -0.67 -0.71
N HIS A 127 -33.13 0.25 0.25
CA HIS A 127 -33.47 1.65 -0.04
C HIS A 127 -32.25 2.54 0.09
N VAL A 128 -32.27 3.67 -0.61
CA VAL A 128 -31.22 4.69 -0.48
C VAL A 128 -31.37 5.34 0.88
N HIS A 129 -30.32 5.26 1.69
CA HIS A 129 -30.25 5.91 2.99
C HIS A 129 -29.66 7.32 2.87
N SER A 130 -28.52 7.42 2.18
CA SER A 130 -27.82 8.69 2.01
C SER A 130 -26.92 8.64 0.77
N ARG A 131 -26.65 9.81 0.21
CA ARG A 131 -25.60 10.04 -0.79
C ARG A 131 -24.54 10.94 -0.17
N LEU A 132 -23.28 10.62 -0.39
CA LEU A 132 -22.16 11.42 0.12
C LEU A 132 -21.23 11.77 -1.03
N ASN A 133 -20.65 12.96 -0.94
CA ASN A 133 -19.55 13.37 -1.79
C ASN A 133 -18.26 12.66 -1.36
N ALA A 134 -17.40 12.34 -2.30
CA ALA A 134 -16.17 11.58 -2.08
C ALA A 134 -15.11 11.90 -3.13
N TYR A 135 -13.90 11.43 -2.89
CA TYR A 135 -12.80 11.44 -3.85
C TYR A 135 -12.28 10.03 -4.10
N VAL A 136 -11.88 9.76 -5.34
CA VAL A 136 -11.20 8.55 -5.77
C VAL A 136 -9.78 8.93 -6.17
N PHE A 137 -8.81 8.36 -5.46
CA PHE A 137 -7.39 8.50 -5.77
C PHE A 137 -7.00 7.46 -6.83
N ASP A 138 -6.54 7.93 -7.98
CA ASP A 138 -5.97 7.10 -9.03
C ASP A 138 -4.57 7.60 -9.44
N SER A 139 -3.84 6.81 -10.21
CA SER A 139 -2.49 7.10 -10.69
C SER A 139 -2.43 8.17 -11.79
N ASP A 140 -3.56 8.68 -12.24
CA ASP A 140 -3.71 9.89 -13.07
C ASP A 140 -4.33 11.07 -12.31
N GLY A 141 -4.53 10.93 -10.99
CA GLY A 141 -4.86 12.01 -10.09
C GLY A 141 -6.12 11.78 -9.26
N VAL A 142 -6.66 12.88 -8.74
CA VAL A 142 -7.83 12.88 -7.85
C VAL A 142 -9.10 13.08 -8.66
N HIS A 143 -10.08 12.21 -8.44
CA HIS A 143 -11.37 12.26 -9.13
C HIS A 143 -12.51 12.49 -8.15
N THR A 144 -13.48 13.30 -8.53
CA THR A 144 -14.72 13.51 -7.77
C THR A 144 -15.62 12.27 -7.85
N ALA A 145 -16.27 11.91 -6.73
CA ALA A 145 -17.19 10.79 -6.69
C ALA A 145 -18.43 11.09 -5.84
N GLU A 146 -19.56 10.48 -6.19
CA GLU A 146 -20.72 10.34 -5.32
C GLU A 146 -20.84 8.89 -4.86
N THR A 147 -20.98 8.68 -3.56
CA THR A 147 -21.24 7.35 -3.00
C THR A 147 -22.67 7.23 -2.47
N THR A 148 -23.35 6.17 -2.89
CA THR A 148 -24.70 5.83 -2.42
C THR A 148 -24.62 4.76 -1.33
N ILE A 149 -25.09 5.12 -0.13
CA ILE A 149 -25.25 4.21 1.00
C ILE A 149 -26.68 3.67 0.98
N LEU A 150 -26.81 2.35 0.99
CA LEU A 150 -28.10 1.67 1.07
C LEU A 150 -28.34 1.12 2.47
N ARG A 151 -29.60 0.92 2.83
CA ARG A 151 -29.96 0.31 4.12
C ARG A 151 -31.08 -0.71 3.94
N CYS A 152 -31.05 -1.74 4.78
CA CYS A 152 -32.16 -2.67 4.88
C CYS A 152 -33.40 -1.94 5.45
N PRO A 153 -34.59 -2.06 4.84
CA PRO A 153 -35.81 -1.44 5.39
C PRO A 153 -36.27 -2.08 6.72
N ASP A 154 -35.82 -3.30 7.02
CA ASP A 154 -36.12 -3.94 8.29
C ASP A 154 -35.32 -3.29 9.43
N THR A 155 -36.04 -2.66 10.37
CA THR A 155 -35.47 -1.97 11.53
C THR A 155 -34.73 -2.90 12.47
N LYS A 156 -35.08 -4.20 12.50
CA LYS A 156 -34.37 -5.21 13.29
C LYS A 156 -33.03 -5.58 12.68
N CYS A 157 -32.93 -5.56 11.35
CA CYS A 157 -31.71 -5.88 10.63
C CYS A 157 -30.68 -4.75 10.74
N ALA A 158 -31.13 -3.50 10.55
CA ALA A 158 -30.34 -2.28 10.61
C ALA A 158 -29.02 -2.28 9.79
N THR A 159 -28.84 -3.24 8.88
CA THR A 159 -27.60 -3.41 8.09
C THR A 159 -27.52 -2.29 7.05
N SER A 160 -26.35 -1.66 6.98
CA SER A 160 -26.03 -0.64 5.97
C SER A 160 -25.05 -1.19 4.95
N TYR A 161 -25.25 -0.85 3.68
CA TYR A 161 -24.47 -1.35 2.55
C TYR A 161 -23.78 -0.17 1.89
N ARG A 162 -22.46 -0.25 1.80
CA ARG A 162 -21.57 0.71 1.14
C ARG A 162 -20.94 0.04 -0.09
N PRO A 163 -20.18 0.76 -0.93
CA PRO A 163 -19.58 0.18 -2.13
C PRO A 163 -18.70 -1.04 -1.88
N SER A 164 -17.80 -1.02 -0.88
CA SER A 164 -16.86 -2.14 -0.67
C SER A 164 -17.22 -3.09 0.47
N TYR A 165 -18.12 -2.70 1.37
CA TYR A 165 -18.53 -3.53 2.50
C TYR A 165 -19.97 -3.25 2.93
N TYR A 166 -20.51 -4.13 3.77
CA TYR A 166 -21.73 -3.87 4.54
C TYR A 166 -21.42 -3.95 6.04
N THR A 167 -22.18 -3.20 6.84
CA THR A 167 -22.03 -3.17 8.30
C THR A 167 -23.20 -3.86 8.96
N ARG A 168 -22.93 -4.90 9.75
CA ARG A 168 -23.90 -5.66 10.54
C ARG A 168 -23.33 -5.90 11.94
N GLU A 169 -24.15 -5.70 12.98
CA GLU A 169 -23.78 -6.05 14.38
C GLU A 169 -22.42 -5.50 14.83
N GLY A 170 -22.07 -4.28 14.40
CA GLY A 170 -20.78 -3.68 14.75
C GLY A 170 -19.58 -4.24 14.00
N LEU A 171 -19.78 -5.03 12.93
CA LEU A 171 -18.74 -5.55 12.06
C LEU A 171 -18.89 -5.01 10.63
N ARG A 172 -17.77 -4.72 9.97
CA ARG A 172 -17.68 -4.48 8.53
C ARG A 172 -17.31 -5.78 7.84
N CYS A 173 -18.20 -6.25 6.98
CA CYS A 173 -17.99 -7.42 6.14
C CYS A 173 -17.74 -6.94 4.71
N TYR A 174 -16.51 -7.08 4.23
CA TYR A 174 -16.14 -6.67 2.87
C TYR A 174 -16.70 -7.67 1.86
N TYR A 175 -17.23 -7.19 0.73
CA TYR A 175 -17.71 -8.11 -0.30
C TYR A 175 -16.53 -8.93 -0.85
N ASN A 176 -16.77 -10.19 -1.19
CA ASN A 176 -15.84 -10.97 -2.00
C ASN A 176 -16.18 -10.79 -3.48
N ILE A 177 -15.33 -11.32 -4.36
CA ILE A 177 -15.55 -11.26 -5.82
C ILE A 177 -16.90 -11.90 -6.22
N SER A 178 -17.32 -12.99 -5.56
CA SER A 178 -18.58 -13.67 -5.90
C SER A 178 -19.83 -12.87 -5.51
N LEU A 179 -19.74 -11.95 -4.55
CA LEU A 179 -20.79 -10.99 -4.20
C LEU A 179 -20.74 -9.71 -5.06
N GLY A 180 -19.87 -9.67 -6.08
CA GLY A 180 -19.76 -8.57 -7.02
C GLY A 180 -18.92 -7.40 -6.52
N ARG A 181 -17.97 -7.61 -5.58
CA ARG A 181 -17.02 -6.55 -5.19
C ARG A 181 -16.36 -5.95 -6.44
N ASP A 182 -16.32 -4.63 -6.51
CA ASP A 182 -15.54 -3.90 -7.53
C ASP A 182 -14.06 -4.28 -7.41
N PRO A 183 -13.43 -4.83 -8.47
CA PRO A 183 -12.02 -5.21 -8.43
C PRO A 183 -11.08 -4.01 -8.54
N ASP A 184 -11.54 -2.86 -9.02
CA ASP A 184 -10.70 -1.74 -9.40
C ASP A 184 -10.77 -0.61 -8.39
N ILE A 185 -11.86 -0.48 -7.62
CA ILE A 185 -12.05 0.63 -6.67
C ILE A 185 -12.34 0.10 -5.27
N LEU A 186 -11.54 0.56 -4.31
CA LEU A 186 -11.66 0.20 -2.90
C LEU A 186 -12.04 1.40 -2.04
N GLN A 187 -13.07 1.22 -1.21
CA GLN A 187 -13.42 2.18 -0.17
C GLN A 187 -12.46 2.05 1.01
N VAL A 188 -11.60 3.05 1.17
CA VAL A 188 -10.62 3.09 2.24
C VAL A 188 -11.27 3.72 3.48
N HIS A 189 -11.76 4.96 3.35
CA HIS A 189 -12.46 5.71 4.41
C HIS A 189 -13.88 6.11 3.96
N CYS A 190 -14.56 6.94 4.76
CA CYS A 190 -15.94 7.34 4.44
C CYS A 190 -16.04 8.12 3.10
N HIS A 191 -15.14 9.09 2.89
CA HIS A 191 -15.11 9.97 1.72
C HIS A 191 -13.97 9.64 0.74
N TYR A 192 -13.18 8.60 1.01
CA TYR A 192 -11.95 8.33 0.26
C TYR A 192 -11.94 6.91 -0.29
N TYR A 193 -11.68 6.82 -1.59
CA TYR A 193 -11.53 5.61 -2.35
C TYR A 193 -10.17 5.62 -3.04
N MET A 194 -9.63 4.45 -3.34
CA MET A 194 -8.37 4.33 -4.04
C MET A 194 -8.46 3.22 -5.08
N THR A 195 -7.94 3.47 -6.27
CA THR A 195 -7.95 2.47 -7.33
C THR A 195 -6.89 1.40 -7.08
N ARG A 196 -7.15 0.16 -7.47
CA ARG A 196 -6.18 -0.95 -7.42
C ARG A 196 -4.91 -0.61 -8.20
N ARG A 197 -5.04 0.13 -9.31
CA ARG A 197 -3.91 0.64 -10.10
C ARG A 197 -2.99 1.54 -9.27
N LEU A 198 -3.55 2.51 -8.54
CA LEU A 198 -2.77 3.37 -7.66
C LEU A 198 -2.12 2.58 -6.52
N HIS A 199 -2.85 1.66 -5.87
CA HIS A 199 -2.26 0.81 -4.82
C HIS A 199 -1.04 0.04 -5.34
N HIS A 200 -1.11 -0.58 -6.52
CA HIS A 200 0.03 -1.30 -7.09
C HIS A 200 1.20 -0.37 -7.41
N MET A 201 0.93 0.85 -7.90
CA MET A 201 1.97 1.85 -8.13
C MET A 201 2.66 2.24 -6.81
N LEU A 202 1.89 2.60 -5.78
CA LEU A 202 2.41 2.98 -4.47
C LEU A 202 3.19 1.83 -3.83
N ARG A 203 2.69 0.60 -3.90
CA ARG A 203 3.38 -0.59 -3.41
C ARG A 203 4.66 -0.87 -4.20
N GLY A 204 4.64 -0.68 -5.52
CA GLY A 204 5.82 -0.79 -6.37
C GLY A 204 6.90 0.20 -5.97
N ILE A 205 6.54 1.47 -5.73
CA ILE A 205 7.46 2.50 -5.25
C ILE A 205 8.00 2.15 -3.85
N GLN A 206 7.13 1.70 -2.94
CA GLN A 206 7.53 1.26 -1.60
C GLN A 206 8.53 0.09 -1.64
N LEU A 207 8.32 -0.89 -2.52
CA LEU A 207 9.17 -2.08 -2.61
C LEU A 207 10.49 -1.83 -3.35
N LEU A 208 10.46 -1.07 -4.45
CA LEU A 208 11.63 -0.88 -5.31
C LEU A 208 12.52 0.28 -4.86
N ALA A 209 11.93 1.32 -4.27
CA ALA A 209 12.64 2.52 -3.85
C ALA A 209 12.60 2.74 -2.33
N HIS A 210 12.06 1.79 -1.56
CA HIS A 210 12.01 1.83 -0.08
C HIS A 210 11.34 3.09 0.49
N VAL A 211 10.35 3.63 -0.21
CA VAL A 211 9.69 4.91 0.12
C VAL A 211 8.65 4.71 1.24
N SER A 212 8.65 5.59 2.25
CA SER A 212 7.68 5.57 3.35
C SER A 212 6.27 6.04 2.92
N HIS A 213 5.23 5.73 3.70
CA HIS A 213 3.87 6.21 3.43
C HIS A 213 3.78 7.74 3.39
N PHE A 214 4.47 8.43 4.31
CA PHE A 214 4.61 9.89 4.31
C PHE A 214 5.17 10.43 2.98
N ASN A 215 6.25 9.83 2.47
CA ASN A 215 6.87 10.26 1.21
C ASN A 215 5.98 9.93 0.01
N LEU A 216 5.29 8.78 0.00
CA LEU A 216 4.33 8.42 -1.03
C LEU A 216 3.20 9.43 -1.14
N VAL A 217 2.66 9.86 -0.01
CA VAL A 217 1.58 10.86 0.05
C VAL A 217 2.07 12.23 -0.43
N ASN A 218 3.25 12.66 0.01
CA ASN A 218 3.82 13.92 -0.45
C ASN A 218 4.13 13.92 -1.95
N TRP A 219 4.66 12.81 -2.47
CA TRP A 219 4.85 12.63 -3.91
C TRP A 219 3.50 12.71 -4.64
N TYR A 220 2.49 12.00 -4.16
CA TYR A 220 1.17 11.97 -4.79
C TYR A 220 0.52 13.36 -4.79
N ASN A 221 0.49 14.03 -3.64
CA ASN A 221 -0.12 15.35 -3.50
C ASN A 221 0.62 16.43 -4.28
N ARG A 222 1.97 16.40 -4.32
CA ARG A 222 2.73 17.31 -5.19
C ARG A 222 2.41 17.10 -6.68
N THR A 223 2.28 15.84 -7.10
CA THR A 223 2.04 15.50 -8.51
C THR A 223 0.61 15.80 -8.95
N PHE A 224 -0.38 15.54 -8.09
CA PHE A 224 -1.78 15.50 -8.49
C PHE A 224 -2.70 16.45 -7.73
N PHE A 225 -2.24 17.13 -6.68
CA PHE A 225 -3.05 18.04 -5.87
C PHE A 225 -2.54 19.49 -5.87
N ASN A 226 -1.29 19.74 -5.51
CA ASN A 226 -0.79 21.10 -5.22
C ASN A 226 -0.89 22.08 -6.40
N GLU A 227 -0.65 21.60 -7.62
CA GLU A 227 -0.69 22.43 -8.85
C GLU A 227 -1.93 22.14 -9.71
N CYS A 228 -2.88 21.35 -9.20
CA CYS A 228 -4.07 20.92 -9.92
C CYS A 228 -5.32 21.60 -9.36
N ASN A 229 -6.16 22.15 -10.24
CA ASN A 229 -7.47 22.66 -9.86
C ASN A 229 -8.44 21.49 -9.63
N ILE A 230 -8.41 20.91 -8.42
CA ILE A 230 -9.35 19.86 -8.05
C ILE A 230 -10.64 20.48 -7.49
N PRO A 231 -11.80 20.12 -8.03
CA PRO A 231 -13.08 20.64 -7.57
C PRO A 231 -13.36 20.30 -6.11
N GLN A 232 -13.85 21.28 -5.36
CA GLN A 232 -14.37 21.11 -4.00
C GLN A 232 -15.90 21.10 -4.03
N PHE A 233 -16.54 20.26 -3.22
CA PHE A 233 -17.99 20.11 -3.24
C PHE A 233 -18.74 21.25 -2.52
N ALA A 234 -18.05 21.91 -1.59
CA ALA A 234 -18.47 23.09 -0.84
C ALA A 234 -17.23 23.79 -0.28
N SER A 235 -17.30 25.10 -0.06
CA SER A 235 -16.19 25.89 0.51
C SER A 235 -15.89 25.54 1.97
N ASP A 236 -16.87 25.00 2.69
CA ASP A 236 -16.80 24.61 4.10
C ASP A 236 -16.76 23.07 4.29
N GLN A 237 -16.43 22.31 3.24
CA GLN A 237 -16.39 20.85 3.35
C GLN A 237 -15.35 20.37 4.37
N ALA A 238 -15.73 19.41 5.22
CA ALA A 238 -14.89 18.90 6.31
C ALA A 238 -13.82 17.88 5.87
N PHE A 239 -13.68 17.63 4.57
CA PHE A 239 -12.76 16.64 4.00
C PHE A 239 -12.06 17.23 2.76
N SER A 240 -10.85 16.76 2.46
CA SER A 240 -9.97 17.38 1.47
C SER A 240 -9.65 16.41 0.33
N PRO A 241 -9.49 16.89 -0.92
CA PRO A 241 -8.96 16.07 -2.00
C PRO A 241 -7.47 15.74 -1.86
N ALA A 242 -6.77 16.25 -0.85
CA ALA A 242 -5.41 15.82 -0.54
C ALA A 242 -5.42 14.42 0.12
N MET A 243 -4.55 13.52 -0.34
CA MET A 243 -4.36 12.23 0.31
C MET A 243 -3.67 12.44 1.66
N SER A 244 -4.10 11.70 2.69
CA SER A 244 -3.40 11.64 3.98
C SER A 244 -2.62 10.34 4.13
N GLU A 245 -1.62 10.34 5.03
CA GLU A 245 -0.86 9.13 5.35
C GLU A 245 -1.76 7.98 5.80
N ALA A 246 -2.77 8.27 6.62
CA ALA A 246 -3.74 7.27 7.06
C ALA A 246 -4.50 6.64 5.88
N VAL A 247 -4.96 7.44 4.91
CA VAL A 247 -5.63 6.89 3.71
C VAL A 247 -4.68 6.03 2.88
N CYS A 248 -3.42 6.44 2.75
CA CYS A 248 -2.40 5.68 2.03
C CYS A 248 -2.13 4.33 2.72
N SER A 249 -1.78 4.34 4.01
CA SER A 249 -1.49 3.14 4.79
C SER A 249 -2.68 2.19 4.84
N ASP A 250 -3.86 2.70 5.25
CA ASP A 250 -5.06 1.87 5.40
C ASP A 250 -5.51 1.27 4.06
N GLY A 251 -5.33 2.00 2.95
CA GLY A 251 -5.64 1.49 1.61
C GLY A 251 -4.73 0.34 1.23
N LEU A 252 -3.42 0.52 1.41
CA LEU A 252 -2.40 -0.50 1.15
C LEU A 252 -2.61 -1.76 2.00
N ASP A 253 -2.92 -1.59 3.28
CA ASP A 253 -3.18 -2.70 4.20
C ASP A 253 -4.47 -3.44 3.83
N LEU A 254 -5.55 -2.69 3.57
CA LEU A 254 -6.84 -3.27 3.21
C LEU A 254 -6.78 -4.04 1.88
N LEU A 255 -6.08 -3.54 0.87
CA LEU A 255 -5.93 -4.28 -0.40
C LEU A 255 -5.21 -5.61 -0.17
N SER A 256 -4.11 -5.61 0.60
CA SER A 256 -3.37 -6.84 0.90
C SER A 256 -4.23 -7.83 1.69
N LEU A 257 -5.02 -7.37 2.68
CA LEU A 257 -5.95 -8.22 3.44
C LEU A 257 -7.06 -8.80 2.56
N LEU A 258 -7.60 -8.03 1.62
CA LEU A 258 -8.63 -8.50 0.68
C LEU A 258 -8.08 -9.54 -0.30
N ASP A 259 -6.90 -9.29 -0.89
CA ASP A 259 -6.25 -10.25 -1.75
C ASP A 259 -5.95 -11.56 -1.00
N HIS A 260 -5.62 -11.47 0.29
CA HIS A 260 -5.45 -12.65 1.15
C HIS A 260 -6.76 -13.42 1.38
N ALA A 261 -7.81 -12.69 1.76
CA ALA A 261 -9.13 -13.29 2.01
C ALA A 261 -9.65 -14.00 0.74
N ASP A 262 -9.52 -13.35 -0.42
CA ASP A 262 -9.91 -13.89 -1.72
C ASP A 262 -9.15 -15.19 -2.06
N ARG A 263 -7.83 -15.21 -1.87
CA ARG A 263 -7.01 -16.42 -2.12
C ARG A 263 -7.46 -17.62 -1.30
N ARG A 264 -7.99 -17.37 -0.10
CA ARG A 264 -8.50 -18.42 0.80
C ARG A 264 -9.99 -18.71 0.61
N GLY A 265 -10.67 -17.99 -0.28
CA GLY A 265 -12.13 -18.10 -0.43
C GLY A 265 -12.90 -17.65 0.80
N THR A 266 -12.29 -16.79 1.62
CA THR A 266 -12.88 -16.26 2.87
C THR A 266 -13.38 -14.83 2.67
N GLN A 267 -14.21 -14.35 3.59
CA GLN A 267 -14.65 -12.96 3.64
C GLN A 267 -13.85 -12.21 4.70
N LEU A 268 -13.27 -11.06 4.33
CA LEU A 268 -12.65 -10.17 5.30
C LEU A 268 -13.73 -9.50 6.17
N THR A 269 -13.65 -9.74 7.47
CA THR A 269 -14.53 -9.13 8.48
C THR A 269 -13.69 -8.47 9.56
N VAL A 270 -14.01 -7.21 9.85
CA VAL A 270 -13.30 -6.39 10.84
C VAL A 270 -14.28 -5.59 11.69
N SER A 271 -13.84 -5.03 12.81
CA SER A 271 -14.69 -4.16 13.63
C SER A 271 -15.20 -2.95 12.84
N ALA A 272 -16.46 -2.55 13.03
CA ALA A 272 -17.01 -1.32 12.47
C ALA A 272 -16.68 -0.07 13.31
N SER A 273 -16.28 -0.27 14.57
CA SER A 273 -15.82 0.77 15.48
C SER A 273 -14.29 0.92 15.43
N GLY A 274 -13.76 1.96 16.09
CA GLY A 274 -12.33 2.26 16.15
C GLY A 274 -11.81 3.10 14.97
N THR A 275 -10.61 3.67 15.16
CA THR A 275 -9.86 4.35 14.10
C THR A 275 -9.46 3.34 13.02
N ASN A 276 -9.24 3.82 11.80
CA ASN A 276 -9.02 2.94 10.65
C ASN A 276 -7.76 2.06 10.80
N HIS A 277 -6.66 2.60 11.35
CA HIS A 277 -5.46 1.83 11.67
C HIS A 277 -5.73 0.66 12.65
N LEU A 278 -6.42 0.92 13.76
CA LEU A 278 -6.70 -0.12 14.76
C LEU A 278 -7.66 -1.19 14.25
N ARG A 279 -8.50 -0.84 13.26
CA ARG A 279 -9.50 -1.74 12.70
C ARG A 279 -8.91 -2.99 12.06
N PHE A 280 -7.73 -2.85 11.46
CA PHE A 280 -7.11 -3.92 10.69
C PHE A 280 -6.12 -4.75 11.50
N GLU A 281 -5.75 -4.33 12.72
CA GLU A 281 -4.72 -5.01 13.52
C GLU A 281 -5.02 -6.48 13.78
N ASP A 282 -6.24 -6.83 14.18
CA ASP A 282 -6.62 -8.24 14.43
C ASP A 282 -6.54 -9.08 13.15
N ALA A 283 -6.98 -8.52 12.02
CA ALA A 283 -6.93 -9.20 10.72
C ALA A 283 -5.49 -9.36 10.22
N MET A 284 -4.63 -8.36 10.46
CA MET A 284 -3.20 -8.44 10.21
C MET A 284 -2.52 -9.47 11.10
N GLY A 285 -2.85 -9.51 12.39
CA GLY A 285 -2.34 -10.52 13.33
C GLY A 285 -2.69 -11.93 12.89
N LEU A 286 -3.97 -12.19 12.56
CA LEU A 286 -4.41 -13.47 12.02
C LEU A 286 -3.70 -13.84 10.72
N HIS A 287 -3.46 -12.87 9.84
CA HIS A 287 -2.68 -13.09 8.63
C HIS A 287 -1.23 -13.48 8.92
N LEU A 288 -0.58 -12.82 9.87
CA LEU A 288 0.78 -13.13 10.30
C LEU A 288 0.87 -14.51 10.95
N ASP A 289 -0.10 -14.89 11.78
CA ASP A 289 -0.15 -16.23 12.38
C ASP A 289 -0.29 -17.32 11.31
N LEU A 290 -1.13 -17.11 10.31
CA LEU A 290 -1.26 -18.01 9.17
C LEU A 290 0.03 -18.09 8.34
N LEU A 291 0.68 -16.96 8.09
CA LEU A 291 1.98 -16.92 7.42
C LEU A 291 3.07 -17.63 8.22
N ALA A 292 3.05 -17.56 9.55
CA ALA A 292 4.01 -18.25 10.39
C ALA A 292 3.88 -19.78 10.29
N VAL A 293 2.65 -20.28 10.14
CA VAL A 293 2.36 -21.72 10.01
C VAL A 293 2.61 -22.21 8.58
N GLU A 294 2.11 -21.50 7.58
CA GLU A 294 2.10 -21.97 6.19
C GLU A 294 3.30 -21.46 5.38
N GLY A 295 3.89 -20.33 5.77
CA GLY A 295 4.83 -19.56 4.97
C GLY A 295 4.18 -18.88 3.76
N THR A 296 5.01 -18.23 2.93
CA THR A 296 4.52 -17.58 1.70
C THR A 296 4.36 -18.60 0.57
N ARG A 297 3.67 -18.21 -0.52
CA ARG A 297 3.56 -19.05 -1.74
C ARG A 297 4.93 -19.46 -2.29
N ASP A 298 5.93 -18.61 -2.07
CA ASP A 298 7.29 -18.79 -2.56
C ASP A 298 8.22 -19.37 -1.48
N ARG A 299 7.67 -19.87 -0.35
CA ARG A 299 8.43 -20.51 0.73
C ARG A 299 9.30 -21.65 0.26
N ASP A 300 8.90 -22.36 -0.79
CA ASP A 300 9.65 -23.49 -1.36
C ASP A 300 10.34 -23.11 -2.69
N HIS A 301 10.24 -21.84 -3.11
CA HIS A 301 10.90 -21.37 -4.33
C HIS A 301 12.41 -21.31 -4.16
N TYR A 302 13.11 -22.03 -5.04
CA TYR A 302 14.57 -22.17 -5.02
C TYR A 302 15.11 -21.94 -6.43
N CYS A 303 15.69 -20.76 -6.67
CA CYS A 303 16.40 -20.46 -7.90
C CYS A 303 17.69 -19.69 -7.59
N SER A 304 18.63 -19.64 -8.54
CA SER A 304 19.92 -18.94 -8.39
C SER A 304 19.79 -17.42 -8.17
N ARG A 305 18.60 -16.85 -8.39
CA ARG A 305 18.29 -15.45 -8.06
C ARG A 305 17.79 -15.27 -6.62
N CYS A 306 17.00 -16.23 -6.13
CA CYS A 306 16.34 -16.14 -4.83
C CYS A 306 17.15 -16.78 -3.70
N VAL A 307 18.08 -17.69 -4.00
CA VAL A 307 18.97 -18.32 -3.03
C VAL A 307 20.40 -18.28 -3.55
N ARG A 308 21.32 -17.83 -2.69
CA ARG A 308 22.78 -17.94 -2.90
C ARG A 308 23.36 -18.76 -1.77
N ILE A 309 24.18 -19.74 -2.11
CA ILE A 309 24.98 -20.49 -1.13
C ILE A 309 26.42 -20.00 -1.26
N GLN A 310 27.05 -19.74 -0.12
CA GLN A 310 28.46 -19.39 0.00
C GLN A 310 29.13 -20.31 1.01
N SER A 311 30.42 -20.58 0.84
CA SER A 311 31.19 -21.30 1.86
C SER A 311 31.39 -20.39 3.07
N GLY A 312 31.12 -20.92 4.25
CA GLY A 312 31.32 -20.29 5.57
C GLY A 312 32.60 -20.75 6.26
N GLY A 313 33.45 -21.52 5.57
CA GLY A 313 34.65 -22.14 6.13
C GLY A 313 34.42 -23.59 6.53
N ILE A 314 35.34 -24.12 7.33
CA ILE A 314 35.29 -25.49 7.84
C ILE A 314 35.04 -25.44 9.34
N ASP A 315 34.08 -26.22 9.82
CA ASP A 315 33.82 -26.41 11.23
C ASP A 315 35.04 -27.08 11.90
N SER A 316 35.60 -26.41 12.90
CA SER A 316 36.80 -26.86 13.60
C SER A 316 36.59 -28.13 14.43
N GLU A 317 35.36 -28.45 14.83
CA GLU A 317 35.05 -29.63 15.64
C GLU A 317 34.72 -30.85 14.78
N THR A 318 34.03 -30.64 13.64
CA THR A 318 33.54 -31.73 12.79
C THR A 318 34.35 -31.94 11.52
N GLY A 319 35.10 -30.91 11.07
CA GLY A 319 35.82 -30.91 9.80
C GLY A 319 34.92 -30.75 8.57
N GLU A 320 33.62 -30.50 8.76
CA GLU A 320 32.65 -30.33 7.68
C GLU A 320 32.64 -28.90 7.13
N GLU A 321 32.32 -28.76 5.84
CA GLU A 321 32.15 -27.44 5.23
C GLU A 321 30.87 -26.78 5.74
N ILE A 322 31.01 -25.58 6.30
CA ILE A 322 29.89 -24.74 6.69
C ILE A 322 29.35 -24.06 5.45
N LEU A 323 28.06 -24.19 5.17
CA LEU A 323 27.40 -23.50 4.07
C LEU A 323 26.53 -22.35 4.59
N LEU A 324 26.79 -21.15 4.09
CA LEU A 324 25.99 -19.95 4.35
C LEU A 324 24.96 -19.76 3.24
N GLY A 325 23.68 -19.91 3.58
CA GLY A 325 22.56 -19.63 2.69
C GLY A 325 22.07 -18.19 2.83
N ILE A 326 22.05 -17.43 1.74
CA ILE A 326 21.36 -16.14 1.62
C ILE A 326 20.10 -16.36 0.82
N ARG A 327 18.94 -15.98 1.38
CA ARG A 327 17.65 -16.08 0.69
C ARG A 327 16.97 -14.72 0.57
N ALA A 328 16.49 -14.41 -0.62
CA ALA A 328 15.61 -13.26 -0.86
C ALA A 328 14.23 -13.55 -0.26
N VAL A 329 13.72 -12.62 0.56
CA VAL A 329 12.36 -12.70 1.11
C VAL A 329 11.54 -11.57 0.49
N VAL A 330 10.35 -11.92 0.01
CA VAL A 330 9.37 -10.96 -0.50
C VAL A 330 8.34 -10.75 0.60
N THR A 331 8.22 -9.51 1.08
CA THR A 331 7.15 -9.11 2.00
C THR A 331 6.08 -8.35 1.23
N ASP A 332 4.82 -8.52 1.63
CA ASP A 332 3.65 -7.87 1.03
C ASP A 332 3.30 -6.52 1.68
N GLY A 333 4.17 -6.04 2.56
CA GLY A 333 4.01 -4.82 3.32
C GLY A 333 3.01 -4.91 4.48
N LEU A 334 2.32 -6.03 4.68
CA LEU A 334 1.62 -6.34 5.95
C LEU A 334 2.60 -6.91 6.98
N THR A 335 3.60 -7.64 6.48
CA THR A 335 4.74 -8.18 7.24
C THR A 335 5.75 -7.08 7.57
N ILE A 336 5.34 -6.09 8.36
CA ILE A 336 6.24 -5.10 8.95
C ILE A 336 6.35 -5.44 10.43
N GLY A 337 7.45 -6.06 10.80
CA GLY A 337 7.60 -6.53 12.17
C GLY A 337 7.45 -5.42 13.20
N HIS A 338 6.69 -5.73 14.25
CA HIS A 338 6.34 -4.84 15.33
C HIS A 338 7.50 -4.64 16.31
N TRP A 339 7.43 -3.57 17.08
CA TRP A 339 8.34 -3.40 18.21
C TRP A 339 8.11 -4.51 19.24
N ARG A 340 9.20 -5.16 19.63
CA ARG A 340 9.18 -6.29 20.56
C ARG A 340 9.91 -5.99 21.85
N CYS A 341 9.66 -6.87 22.81
CA CYS A 341 10.41 -6.92 24.05
C CYS A 341 11.93 -6.99 23.77
N SER A 342 12.70 -6.13 24.46
CA SER A 342 14.16 -6.09 24.34
C SER A 342 14.87 -7.02 25.34
N ALA A 343 14.15 -7.97 25.95
CA ALA A 343 14.73 -8.98 26.84
C ALA A 343 15.67 -9.89 26.04
N THR A 344 16.91 -10.03 26.52
CA THR A 344 17.90 -10.88 25.85
C THR A 344 17.67 -12.36 26.17
N THR A 345 18.16 -13.25 25.31
CA THR A 345 18.12 -14.71 25.54
C THR A 345 18.68 -15.10 26.90
N ASN A 346 19.75 -14.42 27.36
CA ASN A 346 20.33 -14.63 28.69
C ASN A 346 19.42 -14.15 29.83
N GLN A 347 18.75 -13.00 29.68
CA GLN A 347 17.79 -12.51 30.67
C GLN A 347 16.56 -13.43 30.77
N LEU A 348 16.11 -13.95 29.64
CA LEU A 348 15.02 -14.93 29.58
C LEU A 348 15.45 -16.29 30.19
N ALA A 349 16.70 -16.71 29.99
CA ALA A 349 17.27 -17.92 30.59
C ALA A 349 17.40 -17.81 32.12
N GLU A 350 17.89 -16.66 32.62
CA GLU A 350 17.98 -16.37 34.06
C GLU A 350 16.61 -16.49 34.73
N MET A 351 15.58 -15.92 34.10
CA MET A 351 14.20 -15.98 34.59
C MET A 351 13.60 -17.38 34.57
N THR A 352 13.81 -18.13 33.48
CA THR A 352 13.26 -19.49 33.32
C THR A 352 13.89 -20.49 34.28
N ASN A 353 15.20 -20.34 34.58
CA ASN A 353 15.88 -21.10 35.62
C ASN A 353 15.33 -20.81 37.03
N THR A 354 14.93 -19.55 37.29
CA THR A 354 14.37 -19.15 38.60
C THR A 354 12.92 -19.61 38.78
N ALA A 355 12.16 -19.74 37.68
CA ALA A 355 10.75 -20.12 37.68
C ALA A 355 10.48 -21.60 37.33
N GLY A 356 11.50 -22.39 37.02
CA GLY A 356 11.36 -23.79 36.61
C GLY A 356 10.66 -23.98 35.25
N LEU A 357 10.65 -22.96 34.40
CA LEU A 357 10.00 -22.97 33.08
C LEU A 357 11.00 -23.34 31.99
N ARG A 358 10.50 -23.86 30.86
CA ARG A 358 11.35 -24.19 29.71
C ARG A 358 11.92 -22.90 29.11
N GLN A 359 13.22 -22.89 28.83
CA GLN A 359 13.90 -21.75 28.18
C GLN A 359 13.24 -21.46 26.83
N PRO A 360 12.87 -20.19 26.53
CA PRO A 360 12.33 -19.86 25.22
C PRO A 360 13.40 -20.07 24.14
N GLU A 361 12.99 -20.66 23.02
CA GLU A 361 13.82 -20.76 21.82
C GLU A 361 13.89 -19.38 21.15
N GLY A 362 14.85 -18.58 21.61
CA GLY A 362 15.13 -17.26 21.06
C GLY A 362 14.54 -16.09 21.87
N PRO A 363 14.63 -14.88 21.31
CA PRO A 363 14.21 -13.64 21.96
C PRO A 363 12.68 -13.51 22.10
N CYS A 364 12.23 -12.70 23.06
CA CYS A 364 10.81 -12.48 23.28
C CYS A 364 10.18 -11.66 22.15
N THR A 365 9.22 -12.27 21.44
CA THR A 365 8.51 -11.66 20.30
C THR A 365 7.23 -10.93 20.70
N ASN A 366 6.89 -10.90 22.00
CA ASN A 366 5.68 -10.25 22.50
C ASN A 366 5.65 -8.77 22.10
N ARG A 367 4.49 -8.32 21.62
CA ARG A 367 4.25 -6.93 21.25
C ARG A 367 4.34 -6.02 22.47
N LEU A 368 4.88 -4.83 22.26
CA LEU A 368 4.90 -3.78 23.27
C LEU A 368 3.54 -3.05 23.30
N GLU A 369 2.99 -2.80 24.49
CA GLU A 369 1.75 -2.01 24.65
C GLU A 369 1.92 -0.56 24.16
N ASN A 370 3.15 -0.04 24.23
CA ASN A 370 3.52 1.28 23.73
C ASN A 370 4.90 1.18 23.08
N ILE A 371 5.11 1.87 21.96
CA ILE A 371 6.41 1.96 21.29
C ILE A 371 7.54 2.46 22.21
N ASN A 372 7.19 3.22 23.25
CA ASN A 372 8.10 3.74 24.26
C ASN A 372 8.47 2.72 25.34
N HIS A 373 7.76 1.60 25.44
CA HIS A 373 8.10 0.54 26.38
C HIS A 373 9.29 -0.28 25.85
N ARG A 374 10.20 -0.67 26.76
CA ARG A 374 11.34 -1.54 26.43
C ARG A 374 11.01 -3.01 26.55
N PHE A 375 10.14 -3.34 27.50
CA PHE A 375 9.73 -4.70 27.81
C PHE A 375 8.22 -4.82 27.63
N CYS A 376 7.76 -6.01 27.23
CA CYS A 376 6.32 -6.31 27.24
C CYS A 376 5.81 -6.32 28.68
N LYS A 377 4.49 -6.31 28.86
CA LYS A 377 3.84 -6.29 30.17
C LYS A 377 4.39 -7.35 31.12
N GLU A 378 4.58 -8.57 30.61
CA GLU A 378 5.09 -9.71 31.38
C GLU A 378 6.53 -9.48 31.86
N HIS A 379 7.40 -8.99 30.99
CA HIS A 379 8.82 -8.79 31.29
C HIS A 379 9.11 -7.46 32.01
N PHE A 380 8.21 -6.48 31.94
CA PHE A 380 8.40 -5.18 32.58
C PHE A 380 8.51 -5.31 34.09
N HIS A 381 7.68 -6.16 34.71
CA HIS A 381 7.72 -6.36 36.16
C HIS A 381 9.05 -6.91 36.68
N LEU A 382 9.77 -7.67 35.84
CA LEU A 382 11.00 -8.36 36.23
C LEU A 382 12.27 -7.63 35.78
N LEU A 383 12.22 -6.98 34.62
CA LEU A 383 13.38 -6.35 33.99
C LEU A 383 13.30 -4.81 33.96
N GLY A 384 12.13 -4.22 34.27
CA GLY A 384 11.88 -2.78 34.16
C GLY A 384 12.81 -1.91 35.00
N ASN A 385 13.29 -2.44 36.12
CA ASN A 385 14.23 -1.74 37.01
C ASN A 385 15.71 -1.98 36.66
N ARG A 386 16.02 -2.74 35.60
CA ARG A 386 17.40 -2.99 35.17
C ARG A 386 17.90 -1.88 34.24
N CYS A 387 19.17 -1.57 34.36
CA CYS A 387 19.89 -0.59 33.55
C CYS A 387 19.56 -0.73 32.05
N GLN A 388 19.30 0.40 31.39
CA GLN A 388 19.00 0.42 29.95
C GLN A 388 20.21 0.05 29.09
N ALA A 389 21.42 0.39 29.53
CA ALA A 389 22.64 -0.01 28.87
C ALA A 389 22.77 -1.53 28.82
N GLN A 390 22.85 -2.07 27.61
CA GLN A 390 22.94 -3.49 27.35
C GLN A 390 24.40 -3.92 27.14
N PRO A 391 24.85 -5.07 27.70
CA PRO A 391 24.10 -6.15 28.38
C PRO A 391 23.95 -6.02 29.91
N CYS A 392 24.05 -4.82 30.51
CA CYS A 392 24.07 -4.66 31.96
C CYS A 392 22.84 -5.28 32.66
N THR A 393 23.07 -5.98 33.76
CA THR A 393 22.05 -6.59 34.63
C THR A 393 21.82 -5.84 35.94
N SER A 394 22.64 -4.82 36.24
CA SER A 394 22.49 -3.99 37.44
C SER A 394 21.19 -3.19 37.43
N LEU A 395 20.69 -2.85 38.63
CA LEU A 395 19.52 -2.01 38.79
C LEU A 395 19.81 -0.56 38.39
N CYS A 396 18.79 0.14 37.89
CA CYS A 396 18.81 1.57 37.67
C CYS A 396 18.86 2.32 39.00
N GLU A 397 19.50 3.49 39.00
CA GLU A 397 19.37 4.41 40.13
C GLU A 397 17.94 4.98 40.19
N PRO A 398 17.44 5.31 41.40
CA PRO A 398 16.12 5.95 41.54
C PRO A 398 16.00 7.21 40.67
N GLY A 399 15.00 7.26 39.80
CA GLY A 399 14.78 8.37 38.86
C GLY A 399 15.69 8.39 37.63
N SER A 400 16.60 7.42 37.48
CA SER A 400 17.48 7.27 36.31
C SER A 400 17.09 6.07 35.45
N ARG A 401 17.53 6.09 34.18
CA ARG A 401 17.41 4.97 33.24
C ARG A 401 18.64 4.06 33.22
N THR A 402 19.70 4.39 33.97
CA THR A 402 20.96 3.65 34.03
C THR A 402 21.39 3.37 35.46
N CYS A 403 22.32 2.41 35.63
CA CYS A 403 23.03 2.20 36.90
C CYS A 403 24.14 3.26 37.10
N LYS A 404 24.86 3.18 38.23
CA LYS A 404 25.97 4.10 38.60
C LYS A 404 27.20 4.05 37.69
N ASN A 405 27.22 3.18 36.68
CA ASN A 405 28.37 3.08 35.78
C ASN A 405 28.44 4.31 34.87
N GLU A 406 29.52 5.08 34.97
CA GLU A 406 29.75 6.30 34.19
C GLU A 406 29.67 6.06 32.68
N ALA A 407 30.20 4.93 32.18
CA ALA A 407 30.11 4.60 30.76
C ALA A 407 28.65 4.42 30.30
N HIS A 408 27.78 3.88 31.15
CA HIS A 408 26.35 3.73 30.85
C HIS A 408 25.62 5.06 30.92
N ILE A 409 25.94 5.91 31.91
CA ILE A 409 25.38 7.26 32.04
C ILE A 409 25.77 8.11 30.82
N SER A 410 27.05 8.11 30.44
CA SER A 410 27.53 8.84 29.26
C SER A 410 26.92 8.28 27.97
N ALA A 411 26.76 6.96 27.84
CA ALA A 411 26.08 6.37 26.70
C ALA A 411 24.60 6.81 26.63
N MET A 412 23.91 6.88 27.78
CA MET A 412 22.52 7.35 27.85
C MET A 412 22.41 8.83 27.51
N GLN A 413 23.28 9.68 28.04
CA GLN A 413 23.31 11.11 27.70
C GLN A 413 23.64 11.33 26.23
N ALA A 414 24.55 10.54 25.65
CA ALA A 414 24.85 10.58 24.24
C ALA A 414 23.67 10.10 23.39
N PHE A 415 22.91 9.11 23.87
CA PHE A 415 21.68 8.64 23.24
C PHE A 415 20.57 9.69 23.33
N GLU A 416 20.34 10.31 24.50
CA GLU A 416 19.33 11.35 24.72
C GLU A 416 19.65 12.60 23.91
N LYS A 417 20.91 13.09 23.93
CA LYS A 417 21.36 14.18 23.05
C LYS A 417 21.25 13.83 21.57
N ARG A 418 21.36 12.55 21.20
CA ARG A 418 21.16 12.09 19.82
C ARG A 418 19.68 12.04 19.46
N VAL A 419 18.82 11.63 20.38
CA VAL A 419 17.36 11.72 20.22
C VAL A 419 16.92 13.18 20.12
N GLU A 420 17.55 14.08 20.85
CA GLU A 420 17.31 15.53 20.81
C GLU A 420 17.98 16.24 19.62
N GLY A 421 19.07 15.68 19.07
CA GLY A 421 19.94 16.36 18.09
C GLY A 421 20.16 15.66 16.74
N SER A 422 19.68 14.43 16.51
CA SER A 422 19.82 13.73 15.21
C SER A 422 18.70 14.08 14.25
N PHE A 423 18.94 15.16 13.52
CA PHE A 423 18.15 15.67 12.40
C PHE A 423 18.51 15.04 11.04
N SER A 424 19.12 13.86 10.96
CA SER A 424 19.45 13.26 9.65
C SER A 424 19.00 11.80 9.53
N LEU A 425 17.97 11.58 8.70
CA LEU A 425 17.58 10.26 8.17
C LEU A 425 18.74 9.52 7.47
N THR A 426 19.83 10.22 7.12
CA THR A 426 21.04 9.70 6.46
C THR A 426 21.71 8.58 7.25
N ALA A 427 21.60 8.61 8.60
CA ALA A 427 22.15 7.58 9.48
C ALA A 427 21.21 6.37 9.67
N ILE A 428 19.92 6.52 9.39
CA ILE A 428 18.93 5.44 9.48
C ILE A 428 18.87 4.60 8.21
N LEU A 429 18.98 5.24 7.04
CA LEU A 429 18.72 4.56 5.77
C LEU A 429 19.93 3.77 5.25
N ASN A 430 21.14 4.13 5.69
CA ASN A 430 22.33 3.39 5.32
C ASN A 430 22.51 2.18 6.24
N ARG A 431 22.04 1.01 5.77
CA ARG A 431 22.47 -0.28 6.32
C ARG A 431 24.00 -0.33 6.29
N PRO A 432 24.69 -0.60 7.40
CA PRO A 432 26.13 -0.89 7.35
C PRO A 432 26.37 -2.09 6.41
N GLY A 433 27.02 -1.83 5.26
CA GLY A 433 27.33 -2.84 4.25
C GLY A 433 26.38 -2.93 3.05
N SER A 434 25.35 -2.07 2.92
CA SER A 434 24.60 -1.98 1.66
C SER A 434 25.22 -0.95 0.71
N ASN A 435 25.77 -1.39 -0.42
CA ASN A 435 26.13 -0.53 -1.56
C ASN A 435 24.89 -0.09 -2.36
N LEU A 436 23.80 0.27 -1.69
CA LEU A 436 22.59 0.76 -2.36
C LEU A 436 22.67 2.29 -2.44
N PRO A 437 22.33 2.89 -3.60
CA PRO A 437 22.32 4.34 -3.74
C PRO A 437 21.26 4.95 -2.82
N SER A 438 21.62 6.09 -2.23
CA SER A 438 20.79 6.92 -1.37
C SER A 438 19.43 7.21 -2.01
N ASP A 439 18.35 7.19 -1.22
CA ASP A 439 17.05 7.73 -1.63
C ASP A 439 17.22 9.21 -2.00
N ALA A 440 17.04 9.53 -3.29
CA ALA A 440 17.27 10.86 -3.83
C ALA A 440 16.13 11.85 -3.53
N THR A 441 15.08 11.45 -2.80
CA THR A 441 13.83 12.22 -2.70
C THR A 441 13.45 12.69 -1.29
N VAL A 442 14.37 12.59 -0.32
CA VAL A 442 14.09 12.97 1.08
C VAL A 442 14.21 14.49 1.28
N HIS A 443 13.03 15.13 1.36
CA HIS A 443 12.67 16.48 1.84
C HIS A 443 13.79 17.42 2.30
N LEU A 444 14.16 18.38 1.47
CA LEU A 444 14.81 19.61 1.91
C LEU A 444 13.82 20.75 1.68
N ASN A 445 13.67 21.66 2.65
CA ASN A 445 13.26 23.02 2.32
C ASN A 445 14.25 23.54 1.28
N THR A 446 13.77 23.96 0.11
CA THR A 446 14.63 24.29 -1.04
C THR A 446 15.54 25.50 -0.80
N GLU A 447 15.25 26.32 0.21
CA GLU A 447 16.05 27.51 0.57
C GLU A 447 16.90 27.30 1.83
N THR A 448 16.43 26.51 2.81
CA THR A 448 17.12 26.35 4.11
C THR A 448 17.66 24.95 4.38
N GLY A 449 17.18 23.92 3.69
CA GLY A 449 17.57 22.53 3.90
C GLY A 449 16.99 21.87 5.16
N GLU A 450 16.02 22.50 5.82
CA GLU A 450 15.36 21.96 7.03
C GLU A 450 14.08 21.17 6.70
N PHE A 451 13.70 20.23 7.57
CA PHE A 451 12.51 19.36 7.41
C PHE A 451 11.30 19.94 8.16
N GLU A 452 10.10 19.89 7.56
CA GLU A 452 8.84 20.27 8.22
C GLU A 452 8.14 19.05 8.86
N ASP A 453 7.74 19.20 10.14
CA ASP A 453 6.98 18.26 10.99
C ASP A 453 7.72 16.98 11.49
N LEU A 454 8.66 17.21 12.42
CA LEU A 454 9.63 16.25 12.95
C LEU A 454 9.30 15.68 14.35
N GLU A 455 8.23 16.13 15.02
CA GLU A 455 7.98 15.79 16.44
C GLU A 455 7.53 14.33 16.66
N SER A 456 7.16 13.58 15.60
CA SER A 456 6.57 12.24 15.71
C SER A 456 7.51 11.06 15.39
N LEU A 457 8.74 11.30 14.91
CA LEU A 457 9.61 10.24 14.36
C LEU A 457 10.81 9.90 15.25
N GLN A 458 10.69 8.85 16.06
CA GLN A 458 11.82 8.24 16.80
C GLN A 458 12.56 7.18 15.97
N GLN A 459 13.89 7.33 15.89
CA GLN A 459 14.80 6.51 15.10
C GLN A 459 15.36 5.27 15.85
N ALA A 460 15.56 4.15 15.13
CA ALA A 460 16.28 2.96 15.59
C ALA A 460 17.69 2.91 14.98
N ASP A 461 18.72 2.75 15.82
CA ASP A 461 20.12 2.61 15.41
C ASP A 461 20.43 1.17 14.94
N GLU A 462 20.59 0.97 13.63
CA GLU A 462 20.93 -0.32 13.02
C GLU A 462 22.43 -0.66 13.11
N SER A 463 23.31 0.24 13.58
CA SER A 463 24.73 -0.09 13.81
C SER A 463 24.94 -1.09 14.95
N ASN A 464 23.93 -1.25 15.83
CA ASN A 464 23.88 -2.28 16.86
C ASN A 464 23.54 -3.69 16.32
N ARG A 465 23.13 -3.86 15.05
CA ARG A 465 22.84 -5.19 14.45
C ARG A 465 24.07 -6.11 14.38
N ALA A 466 25.27 -5.56 14.15
CA ALA A 466 26.50 -6.35 14.13
C ALA A 466 26.77 -7.01 15.50
N HIS A 467 26.24 -6.42 16.57
CA HIS A 467 26.31 -6.93 17.94
C HIS A 467 25.14 -7.88 18.29
N GLU A 468 24.00 -7.82 17.60
CA GLU A 468 22.87 -8.77 17.78
C GLU A 468 23.26 -10.20 17.40
N ARG A 469 24.07 -10.39 16.33
CA ARG A 469 24.62 -11.71 15.96
C ARG A 469 25.35 -12.41 17.10
N ALA A 470 25.95 -11.66 18.02
CA ALA A 470 26.67 -12.23 19.16
C ALA A 470 25.83 -12.51 20.39
N ARG A 471 24.57 -12.06 20.41
CA ARG A 471 23.61 -12.35 21.48
C ARG A 471 22.86 -13.65 21.27
N ASP A 472 22.78 -14.13 20.03
CA ASP A 472 22.14 -15.39 19.62
C ASP A 472 23.15 -16.52 19.29
N GLY A 473 24.40 -16.37 19.75
CA GLY A 473 25.43 -17.43 19.68
C GLY A 473 26.49 -17.32 18.57
N GLY A 474 26.53 -16.23 17.80
CA GLY A 474 27.63 -15.96 16.85
C GLY A 474 28.82 -15.23 17.50
N GLU A 475 30.01 -15.27 16.89
CA GLU A 475 31.13 -14.46 17.36
C GLU A 475 30.98 -12.99 16.91
N SER A 476 31.10 -12.06 17.86
CA SER A 476 31.22 -10.61 17.60
C SER A 476 32.68 -10.25 17.30
N GLN A 477 32.90 -9.35 16.34
CA GLN A 477 34.23 -8.73 16.14
C GLN A 477 34.58 -7.62 17.15
N GLN A 478 33.66 -7.20 18.02
CA GLN A 478 33.90 -6.17 19.06
C GLN A 478 33.14 -6.50 20.37
N LYS A 479 33.87 -6.97 21.39
CA LYS A 479 33.31 -7.50 22.65
C LYS A 479 32.76 -6.47 23.64
N ASP A 480 33.02 -5.16 23.48
CA ASP A 480 32.84 -4.19 24.59
C ASP A 480 31.97 -2.95 24.29
N LYS A 481 31.07 -2.98 23.30
CA LYS A 481 30.26 -1.79 22.95
C LYS A 481 28.90 -1.77 23.66
N VAL A 482 28.64 -0.71 24.42
CA VAL A 482 27.35 -0.45 25.09
C VAL A 482 26.25 -0.20 24.07
N CYS A 483 25.12 -0.91 24.19
CA CYS A 483 23.97 -0.82 23.30
C CYS A 483 22.75 -0.23 24.03
N LEU A 484 21.99 0.65 23.36
CA LEU A 484 20.78 1.29 23.88
C LEU A 484 19.58 1.19 22.91
N SER A 485 19.69 0.40 21.83
CA SER A 485 18.67 0.31 20.79
C SER A 485 17.47 -0.58 21.19
N ARG A 486 16.30 -0.22 20.65
CA ARG A 486 15.06 -1.01 20.71
C ARG A 486 15.05 -2.07 19.61
N MET A 487 14.31 -3.17 19.80
CA MET A 487 14.23 -4.28 18.83
C MET A 487 12.87 -4.36 18.12
N ARG A 488 12.89 -4.77 16.86
CA ARG A 488 11.68 -5.03 16.04
C ARG A 488 11.68 -6.47 15.58
N THR A 489 10.51 -7.11 15.53
CA THR A 489 10.35 -8.51 15.11
C THR A 489 10.65 -8.75 13.64
N HIS A 490 10.78 -7.72 12.80
CA HIS A 490 10.98 -7.93 11.35
C HIS A 490 12.31 -8.64 11.07
N ASN A 491 13.29 -8.52 11.98
CA ASN A 491 14.56 -9.24 11.88
C ASN A 491 14.42 -10.73 12.24
N ASP A 492 13.42 -11.08 13.06
CA ASP A 492 13.20 -12.44 13.58
C ASP A 492 12.06 -13.19 12.90
N GLN A 493 11.12 -12.48 12.26
CA GLN A 493 9.94 -13.01 11.56
C GLN A 493 10.22 -13.34 10.09
N LEU A 494 11.35 -12.86 9.53
CA LEU A 494 11.85 -13.32 8.24
C LEU A 494 12.53 -14.70 8.42
N ILE A 495 11.77 -15.66 8.97
CA ILE A 495 12.24 -17.04 9.13
C ILE A 495 12.24 -17.69 7.76
N VAL A 496 13.43 -17.86 7.22
CA VAL A 496 13.70 -18.75 6.10
C VAL A 496 13.64 -20.17 6.64
N GLY A 497 12.70 -20.99 6.14
CA GLY A 497 12.60 -22.40 6.53
C GLY A 497 13.95 -23.10 6.48
N ARG A 498 14.30 -23.81 7.56
CA ARG A 498 15.53 -24.61 7.62
C ARG A 498 15.44 -25.79 6.65
N TRP A 499 16.59 -26.10 6.05
CA TRP A 499 16.84 -27.31 5.27
C TRP A 499 16.37 -28.59 5.99
N HIS A 500 15.72 -29.48 5.25
CA HIS A 500 15.64 -30.91 5.56
C HIS A 500 16.17 -31.68 4.35
N HIS A 501 17.25 -32.44 4.58
CA HIS A 501 17.79 -33.53 3.75
C HIS A 501 17.99 -33.30 2.24
N ILE A 502 19.27 -33.13 1.85
CA ILE A 502 19.78 -33.79 0.63
C ILE A 502 20.66 -34.94 1.11
N GLY A 503 20.10 -36.15 1.09
CA GLY A 503 20.85 -37.37 1.32
C GLY A 503 21.52 -37.82 0.03
N THR A 504 22.85 -37.84 0.01
CA THR A 504 23.60 -38.88 -0.69
C THR A 504 23.78 -40.07 0.26
N GLN A 505 23.75 -41.26 -0.30
CA GLN A 505 23.47 -42.55 0.33
C GLN A 505 24.38 -42.95 1.52
N ASN A 506 23.73 -43.69 2.43
CA ASN A 506 24.23 -44.74 3.33
C ASN A 506 24.86 -44.37 4.70
N VAL A 507 24.33 -45.10 5.70
CA VAL A 507 24.85 -45.45 7.03
C VAL A 507 24.40 -44.59 8.23
N LEU A 508 23.35 -45.10 8.87
CA LEU A 508 23.08 -45.23 10.31
C LEU A 508 22.92 -44.00 11.23
N SER A 509 21.67 -43.92 11.71
CA SER A 509 21.22 -43.74 13.10
C SER A 509 21.56 -42.44 13.83
N LEU A 510 20.52 -41.66 14.16
CA LEU A 510 20.36 -41.15 15.51
C LEU A 510 18.90 -40.85 15.85
N ARG A 511 18.56 -41.19 17.09
CA ARG A 511 17.24 -41.45 17.66
C ARG A 511 16.40 -40.19 17.81
N ILE A 512 15.20 -40.23 17.22
CA ILE A 512 14.06 -39.42 17.64
C ILE A 512 13.61 -39.90 19.03
N ARG A 513 13.69 -39.05 20.05
CA ARG A 513 12.79 -39.15 21.21
C ARG A 513 11.63 -38.20 20.96
N GLN A 514 10.54 -38.77 20.47
CA GLN A 514 9.20 -38.20 20.62
C GLN A 514 8.94 -37.97 22.11
N CYS A 515 8.41 -36.80 22.45
CA CYS A 515 7.33 -36.70 23.42
C CYS A 515 6.51 -35.45 23.09
N ARG A 516 5.19 -35.69 23.06
CA ARG A 516 4.02 -34.79 22.96
C ARG A 516 4.24 -33.29 23.11
#